data_AF-A0A921B429-F1
#
_entry.id   AF-A0A921B429-F1
#
_cell.length_a   1.000
_cell.length_b   1.000
_cell.length_c   1.000
_cell.angle_alpha   90.00
_cell.angle_beta   90.00
_cell.angle_gamma   90.00
#
_symmetry.space_group_name_H-M   'P 1'
#
loop_
_entity.id
_entity.type
_entity.pdbx_description
1 polymer ?
#
loop_
_entity_poly.entity_id
_entity_poly.type
_entity_poly.pdbx_seq_one_letter_code
_entity_poly.pdbx_strand_id
1 'polypeptide(L)'
;MPELPEVETVRRSLLGLIQNKTIKDIHVYYAKIIVGDPEVFVTALQERKLLTIDRRGKYLLFRFDHDLTMISHLRMEGKYFVRQSTEPENKHVHVVFEFTDGSVLQYQDVRKFGRMQLVQTGTEAQVSGIKALGPEPFSRDFKVDSFYTALRRHHKAIKQVLLDQHVVTGLGNIYVDEVL
;
A
#
# COMPACT_ATOMS: atom_id res chain seq x y z
N MET A 1 10.31 -7.06 -4.29
CA MET A 1 9.01 -6.36 -4.21
C MET A 1 8.07 -7.29 -3.47
N PRO A 2 7.48 -6.92 -2.34
CA PRO A 2 6.38 -7.69 -1.77
C PRO A 2 5.31 -7.90 -2.84
N GLU A 3 4.88 -9.13 -3.03
CA GLU A 3 3.81 -9.49 -3.95
C GLU A 3 2.49 -9.51 -3.14
N LEU A 4 1.38 -9.90 -3.76
CA LEU A 4 0.08 -9.82 -3.11
C LEU A 4 0.02 -10.54 -1.74
N PRO A 5 0.53 -11.79 -1.59
CA PRO A 5 0.47 -12.49 -0.31
C PRO A 5 1.26 -11.81 0.81
N GLU A 6 2.44 -11.25 0.50
CA GLU A 6 3.23 -10.52 1.50
C GLU A 6 2.54 -9.22 1.90
N VAL A 7 1.96 -8.47 0.95
CA VAL A 7 1.20 -7.25 1.25
C VAL A 7 -0.03 -7.57 2.10
N GLU A 8 -0.74 -8.67 1.82
CA GLU A 8 -1.86 -9.12 2.64
C GLU A 8 -1.43 -9.53 4.06
N THR A 9 -0.26 -10.16 4.19
CA THR A 9 0.33 -10.49 5.49
C THR A 9 0.64 -9.23 6.29
N VAL A 10 1.28 -8.23 5.65
CA VAL A 10 1.53 -6.92 6.26
C VAL A 10 0.22 -6.26 6.69
N ARG A 11 -0.81 -6.27 5.83
CA ARG A 11 -2.14 -5.70 6.15
C ARG A 11 -2.72 -6.31 7.43
N ARG A 12 -2.76 -7.64 7.53
CA ARG A 12 -3.30 -8.36 8.69
C ARG A 12 -2.52 -8.05 9.96
N SER A 13 -1.20 -8.08 9.89
CA SER A 13 -0.32 -7.77 11.02
C SER A 13 -0.50 -6.34 11.51
N LEU A 14 -0.53 -5.36 10.60
CA LEU A 14 -0.76 -3.96 10.97
C LEU A 14 -2.16 -3.75 11.57
N LEU A 15 -3.19 -4.35 10.98
CA LEU A 15 -4.55 -4.22 11.50
C LEU A 15 -4.64 -4.68 12.96
N GLY A 16 -4.00 -5.80 13.31
CA GLY A 16 -3.96 -6.29 14.70
C GLY A 16 -3.18 -5.39 15.67
N LEU A 17 -2.32 -4.49 15.18
CA LEU A 17 -1.43 -3.68 16.01
C LEU A 17 -1.85 -2.21 16.15
N ILE A 18 -2.44 -1.62 15.11
CA ILE A 18 -2.68 -0.17 15.03
C ILE A 18 -4.12 0.23 14.72
N GLN A 19 -5.04 -0.74 14.56
CA GLN A 19 -6.45 -0.41 14.36
C GLN A 19 -7.01 0.38 15.55
N ASN A 20 -7.91 1.31 15.26
CA ASN A 20 -8.58 2.21 16.20
C ASN A 20 -7.66 3.21 16.93
N LYS A 21 -6.40 3.32 16.54
CA LYS A 21 -5.50 4.34 17.07
C LYS A 21 -5.71 5.69 16.39
N THR A 22 -5.56 6.76 17.15
CA THR A 22 -5.64 8.14 16.66
C THR A 22 -4.24 8.69 16.46
N ILE A 23 -3.98 9.30 15.30
CA ILE A 23 -2.70 9.95 15.02
C ILE A 23 -2.58 11.19 15.89
N LYS A 24 -1.48 11.29 16.63
CA LYS A 24 -1.09 12.47 17.38
C LYS A 24 -0.25 13.43 16.53
N ASP A 25 0.78 12.88 15.87
CA ASP A 25 1.69 13.65 15.02
C ASP A 25 2.31 12.76 13.92
N ILE A 26 2.85 13.38 12.88
CA ILE A 26 3.53 12.71 11.78
C ILE A 26 4.83 13.44 11.43
N HIS A 27 5.94 12.73 11.49
CA HIS A 27 7.25 13.25 11.07
C HIS A 27 7.66 12.67 9.73
N VAL A 28 7.89 13.55 8.73
CA VAL A 28 8.33 13.17 7.39
C VAL A 28 9.79 13.56 7.19
N TYR A 29 10.69 12.57 7.20
CA TYR A 29 12.13 12.77 7.01
C TYR A 29 12.55 12.71 5.54
N TYR A 30 11.70 12.18 4.66
CA TYR A 30 11.94 12.17 3.22
C TYR A 30 10.67 12.50 2.43
N ALA A 31 10.49 13.80 2.18
CA ALA A 31 9.31 14.38 1.53
C ALA A 31 8.89 13.68 0.22
N LYS A 32 9.84 13.20 -0.59
CA LYS A 32 9.55 12.56 -1.90
C LYS A 32 8.82 11.20 -1.80
N ILE A 33 8.65 10.64 -0.60
CA ILE A 33 7.73 9.51 -0.39
C ILE A 33 6.28 9.96 -0.47
N ILE A 34 5.97 11.19 -0.06
CA ILE A 34 4.62 11.74 -0.15
C ILE A 34 4.37 12.19 -1.59
N VAL A 35 3.25 11.74 -2.16
CA VAL A 35 2.74 12.20 -3.45
C VAL A 35 1.86 13.41 -3.21
N GLY A 36 2.34 14.59 -3.57
CA GLY A 36 1.71 15.87 -3.26
C GLY A 36 2.53 16.65 -2.24
N ASP A 37 1.85 17.49 -1.46
CA ASP A 37 2.47 18.31 -0.43
C ASP A 37 2.54 17.57 0.93
N PRO A 38 3.75 17.35 1.50
CA PRO A 38 3.91 16.74 2.82
C PRO A 38 3.21 17.49 3.96
N GLU A 39 3.15 18.82 3.93
CA GLU A 39 2.54 19.60 5.02
C GLU A 39 1.01 19.41 5.02
N VAL A 40 0.40 19.42 3.84
CA VAL A 40 -1.02 19.09 3.66
C VAL A 40 -1.31 17.67 4.11
N PHE A 41 -0.44 16.72 3.75
CA PHE A 41 -0.56 15.32 4.16
C PHE A 41 -0.56 15.16 5.69
N VAL A 42 0.40 15.79 6.37
CA VAL A 42 0.51 15.75 7.84
C VAL A 42 -0.72 16.38 8.49
N THR A 43 -1.04 17.60 8.08
CA THR A 43 -2.15 18.39 8.66
C THR A 43 -3.50 17.67 8.50
N ALA A 44 -3.74 17.05 7.34
CA ALA A 44 -5.00 16.36 7.08
C ALA A 44 -5.18 15.07 7.92
N LEU A 45 -4.07 14.38 8.23
CA LEU A 45 -4.07 13.12 8.97
C LEU A 45 -3.89 13.28 10.48
N GLN A 46 -3.44 14.44 10.95
CA GLN A 46 -3.35 14.73 12.38
C GLN A 46 -4.74 14.60 13.03
N GLU A 47 -4.79 14.00 14.22
CA GLU A 47 -6.01 13.71 14.99
C GLU A 47 -6.99 12.73 14.34
N ARG A 48 -6.64 12.12 13.19
CA ARG A 48 -7.49 11.12 12.53
C ARG A 48 -7.35 9.75 13.16
N LYS A 49 -8.49 9.07 13.34
CA LYS A 49 -8.53 7.68 13.82
C LYS A 49 -8.42 6.70 12.66
N LEU A 50 -7.48 5.75 12.74
CA LEU A 50 -7.38 4.64 11.80
C LEU A 50 -8.50 3.62 12.06
N LEU A 51 -9.41 3.45 11.11
CA LEU A 51 -10.57 2.56 11.23
C LEU A 51 -10.24 1.14 10.78
N THR A 52 -9.57 1.00 9.64
CA THR A 52 -9.17 -0.29 9.06
C THR A 52 -8.03 -0.12 8.07
N ILE A 53 -7.49 -1.25 7.61
CA ILE A 53 -6.50 -1.31 6.53
C ILE A 53 -6.98 -2.34 5.52
N ASP A 54 -7.27 -1.87 4.31
CA ASP A 54 -7.61 -2.70 3.16
C ASP A 54 -6.39 -2.90 2.27
N ARG A 55 -6.56 -3.71 1.21
CA ARG A 55 -5.55 -3.91 0.18
C ARG A 55 -6.19 -3.90 -1.21
N ARG A 56 -5.50 -3.28 -2.15
CA ARG A 56 -5.78 -3.41 -3.58
C ARG A 56 -4.47 -3.73 -4.29
N GLY A 57 -4.36 -4.93 -4.83
CA GLY A 57 -3.12 -5.45 -5.39
C GLY A 57 -1.97 -5.40 -4.40
N LYS A 58 -0.94 -4.63 -4.75
CA LYS A 58 0.26 -4.44 -3.94
C LYS A 58 0.23 -3.12 -3.14
N TYR A 59 -0.95 -2.49 -3.04
CA TYR A 59 -1.20 -1.27 -2.29
C TYR A 59 -1.91 -1.58 -0.97
N LEU A 60 -1.47 -0.94 0.11
CA LEU A 60 -2.18 -0.87 1.39
C LEU A 60 -3.03 0.39 1.42
N LEU A 61 -4.27 0.28 1.90
CA LEU A 61 -5.22 1.38 1.98
C LEU A 61 -5.57 1.58 3.45
N PHE A 62 -4.91 2.54 4.10
CA PHE A 62 -5.18 2.90 5.49
C PHE A 62 -6.41 3.81 5.51
N ARG A 63 -7.51 3.31 6.07
CA ARG A 63 -8.81 3.99 6.12
C ARG A 63 -8.92 4.75 7.43
N PHE A 64 -9.06 6.06 7.35
CA PHE A 64 -9.27 6.92 8.51
C PHE A 64 -10.73 7.36 8.59
N ASP A 65 -11.11 7.93 9.73
CA ASP A 65 -12.36 8.69 9.83
C ASP A 65 -12.35 9.92 8.91
N HIS A 66 -13.48 10.62 8.82
CA HIS A 66 -13.66 11.80 7.97
C HIS A 66 -13.39 11.55 6.48
N ASP A 67 -13.70 10.33 6.01
CA ASP A 67 -13.59 9.94 4.61
C ASP A 67 -12.18 10.18 4.02
N LEU A 68 -11.13 9.87 4.78
CA LEU A 68 -9.75 9.94 4.32
C LEU A 68 -9.14 8.55 4.18
N THR A 69 -8.38 8.36 3.10
CA THR A 69 -7.63 7.13 2.86
C THR A 69 -6.20 7.47 2.45
N MET A 70 -5.23 6.94 3.21
CA MET A 70 -3.83 6.94 2.79
C MET A 70 -3.53 5.65 2.02
N ILE A 71 -3.16 5.80 0.75
CA ILE A 71 -2.68 4.72 -0.10
C ILE A 71 -1.17 4.64 0.06
N SER A 72 -0.67 3.47 0.45
CA SER A 72 0.76 3.19 0.59
C SER A 72 1.18 2.05 -0.32
N HIS A 73 2.28 2.25 -1.05
CA HIS A 73 2.88 1.21 -1.87
C HIS A 73 4.33 0.95 -1.43
N LEU A 74 4.61 -0.24 -0.89
CA LEU A 74 5.92 -0.62 -0.32
C LEU A 74 7.05 -0.72 -1.35
N ARG A 75 6.71 -0.93 -2.63
CA ARG A 75 7.68 -1.16 -3.73
C ARG A 75 8.63 -2.29 -3.39
N MET A 76 9.94 -2.07 -3.37
CA MET A 76 10.91 -3.17 -3.32
C MET A 76 11.19 -3.61 -1.88
N GLU A 77 11.40 -2.65 -1.00
CA GLU A 77 11.98 -2.85 0.34
C GLU A 77 11.28 -2.04 1.43
N GLY A 78 10.14 -1.42 1.11
CA GLY A 78 9.31 -0.74 2.09
C GLY A 78 8.82 -1.69 3.18
N LYS A 79 8.96 -1.29 4.44
CA LYS A 79 8.56 -2.05 5.63
C LYS A 79 7.92 -1.13 6.65
N TYR A 80 7.00 -1.69 7.43
CA TYR A 80 6.40 -1.01 8.58
C TYR A 80 6.81 -1.69 9.87
N PHE A 81 7.06 -0.89 10.90
CA PHE A 81 7.38 -1.37 12.24
C PHE A 81 6.60 -0.59 13.28
N VAL A 82 6.04 -1.29 14.25
CA VAL A 82 5.47 -0.67 15.45
C VAL A 82 6.54 -0.62 16.53
N ARG A 83 6.71 0.56 17.13
CA ARG A 83 7.76 0.94 18.08
C ARG A 83 7.16 1.79 19.21
N GLN A 84 8.01 2.16 20.17
CA GLN A 84 7.66 3.03 21.31
C GLN A 84 8.37 4.39 21.27
N SER A 85 9.32 4.58 20.34
CA SER A 85 10.07 5.83 20.19
C SER A 85 9.70 6.52 18.88
N THR A 86 9.55 7.84 18.94
CA THR A 86 9.38 8.72 17.78
C THR A 86 10.70 8.96 17.06
N GLU A 87 11.84 8.67 17.70
CA GLU A 87 13.14 8.77 17.05
C GLU A 87 13.28 7.69 15.96
N PRO A 88 13.74 8.08 14.76
CA PRO A 88 14.11 7.13 13.71
C PRO A 88 15.08 6.05 14.21
N GLU A 89 14.69 4.78 14.14
CA GLU A 89 15.54 3.65 14.51
C GLU A 89 16.84 3.61 13.68
N ASN A 90 16.78 4.10 12.43
CA ASN A 90 17.93 4.22 11.55
C ASN A 90 17.64 5.25 10.42
N LYS A 91 18.67 5.57 9.62
CA LYS A 91 18.61 6.53 8.49
C LYS A 91 17.64 6.16 7.35
N HIS A 92 17.07 4.96 7.37
CA HIS A 92 16.13 4.47 6.37
C HIS A 92 14.67 4.58 6.82
N VAL A 93 14.41 5.04 8.05
CA VAL A 93 13.08 5.48 8.47
C VAL A 93 12.80 6.83 7.83
N HIS A 94 11.68 6.92 7.11
CA HIS A 94 11.35 8.12 6.34
C HIS A 94 10.05 8.79 6.75
N VAL A 95 9.12 8.04 7.35
CA VAL A 95 7.87 8.57 7.87
C VAL A 95 7.60 7.89 9.20
N VAL A 96 7.26 8.69 10.21
CA VAL A 96 6.93 8.24 11.56
C VAL A 96 5.55 8.77 11.90
N PHE A 97 4.63 7.89 12.26
CA PHE A 97 3.30 8.23 12.76
C PHE A 97 3.27 7.96 14.26
N GLU A 98 3.14 9.02 15.06
CA GLU A 98 2.93 8.91 16.51
C GLU A 98 1.43 8.79 16.78
N PHE A 99 1.02 7.83 17.62
CA PHE A 99 -0.36 7.69 18.06
C PHE A 99 -0.57 8.28 19.45
N THR A 100 -1.82 8.64 19.78
CA THR A 100 -2.18 9.22 21.08
C THR A 100 -1.97 8.28 22.27
N ASP A 101 -1.84 6.96 22.03
CA ASP A 101 -1.52 5.96 23.06
C ASP A 101 -0.01 5.82 23.33
N GLY A 102 0.83 6.65 22.67
CA GLY A 102 2.29 6.64 22.79
C GLY A 102 2.99 5.62 21.88
N SER A 103 2.25 4.72 21.22
CA SER A 103 2.84 3.82 20.23
C SER A 103 3.16 4.55 18.92
N VAL A 104 4.11 4.02 18.16
CA VAL A 104 4.64 4.66 16.96
C VAL A 104 4.68 3.68 15.80
N LEU A 105 4.21 4.08 14.62
CA LEU A 105 4.39 3.35 13.36
C LEU A 105 5.49 4.01 12.53
N GLN A 106 6.56 3.28 12.24
CA GLN A 106 7.67 3.74 11.41
C GLN A 106 7.62 3.08 10.02
N TYR A 107 7.69 3.88 8.96
CA TYR A 107 7.91 3.41 7.59
C TYR A 107 9.40 3.48 7.24
N GLN A 108 9.97 2.33 6.90
CA GLN A 108 11.36 2.17 6.49
C GLN A 108 11.46 1.78 5.02
N ASP A 109 12.38 2.40 4.28
CA ASP A 109 12.67 2.02 2.89
C ASP A 109 14.11 2.37 2.51
N VAL A 110 14.95 1.36 2.33
CA VAL A 110 16.37 1.56 2.00
C VAL A 110 16.53 2.23 0.62
N ARG A 111 15.65 1.90 -0.33
CA ARG A 111 15.72 2.36 -1.73
C ARG A 111 14.90 3.62 -2.01
N LYS A 112 14.07 4.06 -1.06
CA LYS A 112 13.23 5.28 -1.16
C LYS A 112 12.25 5.25 -2.33
N PHE A 113 11.80 4.06 -2.72
CA PHE A 113 10.88 3.88 -3.85
C PHE A 113 9.41 3.91 -3.44
N GLY A 114 9.12 3.60 -2.18
CA GLY A 114 7.78 3.63 -1.65
C GLY A 114 7.12 4.99 -1.81
N ARG A 115 5.80 4.96 -1.87
CA ARG A 115 4.98 6.16 -2.04
C ARG A 115 3.78 6.10 -1.12
N MET A 116 3.40 7.26 -0.60
CA MET A 116 2.18 7.48 0.18
C MET A 116 1.38 8.60 -0.49
N GLN A 117 0.10 8.38 -0.72
CA GLN A 117 -0.79 9.36 -1.30
C GLN A 117 -2.07 9.41 -0.47
N LEU A 118 -2.47 10.62 -0.06
CA LEU A 118 -3.74 10.84 0.62
C LEU A 118 -4.83 11.13 -0.42
N VAL A 119 -5.99 10.49 -0.26
CA VAL A 119 -7.17 10.70 -1.10
C VAL A 119 -8.44 10.68 -0.26
N GLN A 120 -9.54 11.18 -0.82
CA GLN A 120 -10.86 10.98 -0.24
C GLN A 120 -11.29 9.52 -0.40
N THR A 121 -11.84 8.95 0.67
CA THR A 121 -12.39 7.60 0.69
C THR A 121 -13.45 7.45 -0.40
N GLY A 122 -13.31 6.40 -1.22
CA GLY A 122 -14.14 6.13 -2.39
C GLY A 122 -13.55 6.60 -3.71
N THR A 123 -12.46 7.38 -3.69
CA THR A 123 -11.78 7.88 -4.92
C THR A 123 -10.48 7.14 -5.23
N GLU A 124 -10.15 6.05 -4.53
CA GLU A 124 -8.86 5.35 -4.67
C GLU A 124 -8.68 4.78 -6.08
N ALA A 125 -9.77 4.36 -6.71
CA ALA A 125 -9.78 3.86 -8.09
C ALA A 125 -9.33 4.92 -9.12
N GLN A 126 -9.29 6.20 -8.76
CA GLN A 126 -8.81 7.27 -9.63
C GLN A 126 -7.29 7.45 -9.57
N VAL A 127 -6.62 6.94 -8.52
CA VAL A 127 -5.16 7.00 -8.41
C VAL A 127 -4.53 6.22 -9.55
N SER A 128 -3.63 6.85 -10.29
CA SER A 128 -3.07 6.31 -11.54
C SER A 128 -2.57 4.86 -11.41
N GLY A 129 -1.89 4.55 -10.30
CA GLY A 129 -1.38 3.21 -10.02
C GLY A 129 -2.46 2.16 -9.70
N ILE A 130 -3.62 2.58 -9.18
CA ILE A 130 -4.76 1.70 -8.86
C ILE A 130 -5.73 1.60 -10.04
N LYS A 131 -5.96 2.71 -10.76
CA LYS A 131 -6.85 2.81 -11.91
C LYS A 131 -6.52 1.80 -13.01
N ALA A 132 -5.22 1.53 -13.18
CA ALA A 132 -4.70 0.64 -14.20
C ALA A 132 -4.73 -0.85 -13.78
N LEU A 133 -5.10 -1.17 -12.54
CA LEU A 133 -5.06 -2.53 -12.03
C LEU A 133 -6.21 -3.38 -12.58
N GLY A 134 -5.85 -4.56 -13.10
CA GLY A 134 -6.77 -5.64 -13.45
C GLY A 134 -7.46 -6.26 -12.22
N PRO A 135 -8.31 -7.27 -12.42
CA PRO A 135 -9.06 -7.92 -11.34
C PRO A 135 -8.15 -8.50 -10.25
N GLU A 136 -8.64 -8.52 -9.01
CA GLU A 136 -8.03 -9.30 -7.91
C GLU A 136 -8.21 -10.80 -8.18
N PRO A 137 -7.17 -11.63 -8.03
CA PRO A 137 -7.19 -13.04 -8.42
C PRO A 137 -8.18 -13.87 -7.59
N PHE A 138 -8.54 -13.41 -6.39
CA PHE A 138 -9.49 -14.07 -5.50
C PHE A 138 -10.86 -13.37 -5.47
N SER A 139 -11.07 -12.31 -6.27
CA SER A 139 -12.36 -11.63 -6.35
C SER A 139 -13.33 -12.40 -7.25
N ARG A 140 -14.63 -12.25 -6.98
CA ARG A 140 -15.71 -12.69 -7.88
C ARG A 140 -15.61 -12.03 -9.26
N ASP A 141 -14.94 -10.89 -9.36
CA ASP A 141 -14.73 -10.16 -10.61
C ASP A 141 -13.66 -10.81 -11.51
N PHE A 142 -12.84 -11.71 -10.96
CA PHE A 142 -11.92 -12.51 -11.76
C PHE A 142 -12.69 -13.59 -12.53
N LYS A 143 -13.01 -13.31 -13.79
CA LYS A 143 -13.69 -14.26 -14.68
C LYS A 143 -12.69 -14.92 -15.61
N VAL A 144 -12.66 -16.26 -15.59
CA VAL A 144 -11.76 -17.08 -16.41
C VAL A 144 -11.89 -16.74 -17.90
N ASP A 145 -13.11 -16.57 -18.42
CA ASP A 145 -13.34 -16.26 -19.83
C ASP A 145 -12.78 -14.88 -20.23
N SER A 146 -12.99 -13.87 -19.38
CA SER A 146 -12.44 -12.52 -19.60
C SER A 146 -10.92 -12.52 -19.52
N PHE A 147 -10.35 -13.25 -18.56
CA PHE A 147 -8.92 -13.43 -18.41
C PHE A 147 -8.31 -14.15 -19.62
N TYR A 148 -8.89 -15.26 -20.06
CA TYR A 148 -8.47 -15.99 -21.26
C TYR A 148 -8.50 -15.10 -22.51
N THR A 149 -9.57 -14.32 -22.67
CA THR A 149 -9.70 -13.37 -23.78
C THR A 149 -8.63 -12.29 -23.72
N ALA A 150 -8.30 -11.78 -22.53
CA ALA A 150 -7.22 -10.81 -22.34
C ALA A 150 -5.85 -11.41 -22.70
N LEU A 151 -5.55 -12.63 -22.25
CA LEU A 151 -4.30 -13.33 -22.57
C LEU A 151 -4.09 -13.47 -24.07
N ARG A 152 -5.13 -13.84 -24.82
CA ARG A 152 -5.06 -14.02 -26.29
C ARG A 152 -4.75 -12.75 -27.08
N ARG A 153 -4.94 -11.57 -26.49
CA ARG A 153 -4.60 -10.28 -27.15
C ARG A 153 -3.11 -9.97 -27.11
N HIS A 154 -2.35 -10.67 -26.28
CA HIS A 154 -0.91 -10.45 -26.15
C HIS A 154 -0.12 -11.46 -27.00
N HIS A 155 0.94 -10.97 -27.65
CA HIS A 155 1.90 -11.80 -28.39
C HIS A 155 3.21 -12.03 -27.62
N LYS A 156 3.24 -11.66 -26.34
CA LYS A 156 4.41 -11.80 -25.45
C LYS A 156 4.42 -13.18 -24.78
N ALA A 157 5.57 -13.56 -24.23
CA ALA A 157 5.67 -14.78 -23.41
C ALA A 157 4.71 -14.74 -22.21
N ILE A 158 4.10 -15.87 -21.86
CA ILE A 158 3.05 -15.94 -20.83
C ILE A 158 3.47 -15.33 -19.50
N LYS A 159 4.72 -15.58 -19.05
CA LYS A 159 5.30 -14.96 -17.84
C LYS A 159 5.22 -13.44 -17.88
N GLN A 160 5.54 -12.81 -19.02
CA GLN A 160 5.48 -11.35 -19.15
C GLN A 160 4.05 -10.82 -19.08
N VAL A 161 3.08 -11.58 -19.60
CA VAL A 161 1.66 -11.21 -19.55
C VAL A 161 1.10 -11.35 -18.13
N LEU A 162 1.49 -12.39 -17.39
CA LEU A 162 1.05 -12.59 -15.99
C LEU A 162 1.68 -11.58 -15.02
N LEU A 163 2.87 -11.05 -15.33
CA LEU A 163 3.48 -9.95 -14.58
C LEU A 163 2.78 -8.60 -14.84
N ASP A 164 1.98 -8.49 -15.92
CA ASP A 164 1.24 -7.28 -16.23
C ASP A 164 0.04 -7.11 -15.28
N GLN A 165 0.15 -6.11 -14.40
CA GLN A 165 -0.86 -5.84 -13.38
C GLN A 165 -2.22 -5.41 -13.96
N HIS A 166 -2.29 -5.04 -15.25
CA HIS A 166 -3.55 -4.74 -15.95
C HIS A 166 -4.34 -6.01 -16.30
N VAL A 167 -3.66 -7.13 -16.49
CA VAL A 167 -4.30 -8.42 -16.86
C VAL A 167 -4.82 -9.12 -15.62
N VAL A 168 -3.97 -9.25 -14.61
CA VAL A 168 -4.33 -9.74 -13.28
C VAL A 168 -3.42 -9.06 -12.28
N THR A 169 -4.01 -8.57 -11.19
CA THR A 169 -3.25 -7.81 -10.20
C THR A 169 -2.68 -8.74 -9.14
N GLY A 170 -1.46 -8.45 -8.68
CA GLY A 170 -0.90 -9.05 -7.46
C GLY A 170 0.19 -10.08 -7.70
N LEU A 171 0.24 -10.69 -8.88
CA LEU A 171 1.32 -11.57 -9.28
C LEU A 171 2.64 -10.77 -9.44
N GLY A 172 3.74 -11.31 -8.93
CA GLY A 172 5.09 -10.85 -9.22
C GLY A 172 5.96 -12.02 -9.66
N ASN A 173 7.28 -11.87 -9.61
CA ASN A 173 8.19 -12.86 -10.21
C ASN A 173 8.08 -14.21 -9.51
N ILE A 174 7.95 -14.25 -8.19
CA ILE A 174 7.92 -15.50 -7.43
C ILE A 174 6.65 -16.27 -7.78
N TYR A 175 5.48 -15.64 -7.61
CA TYR A 175 4.23 -16.36 -7.80
C TYR A 175 3.90 -16.61 -9.28
N VAL A 176 4.46 -15.87 -10.23
CA VAL A 176 4.34 -16.23 -11.65
C VAL A 176 5.14 -17.50 -11.98
N ASP A 177 6.33 -17.65 -11.41
CA ASP A 177 7.14 -18.85 -11.63
C ASP A 177 6.55 -20.09 -10.96
N GLU A 178 5.89 -19.95 -9.80
CA GLU A 178 5.20 -21.06 -9.12
C GLU A 178 3.87 -21.46 -9.80
N VAL A 179 3.22 -20.54 -10.51
CA VAL A 179 1.93 -20.80 -11.18
C VAL A 179 2.10 -21.47 -12.55
N LEU A 180 3.25 -21.27 -13.21
CA LEU A 180 3.57 -21.82 -14.54
C LEU A 180 4.21 -23.20 -14.47
#